data_AF-A0A1R1AWY1-F1
#
_entry.id   AF-A0A1R1AWY1-F1
#
_cell.length_a   1.000
_cell.length_b   1.000
_cell.length_c   1.000
_cell.angle_alpha   90.00
_cell.angle_beta   90.00
_cell.angle_gamma   90.00
#
_symmetry.space_group_name_H-M   'P 1'
#
loop_
_entity.id
_entity.type
_entity.pdbx_description
1 polymer ?
#
loop_
_entity_poly.entity_id
_entity_poly.type
_entity_poly.pdbx_seq_one_letter_code
_entity_poly.pdbx_strand_id
1 'polypeptide(L)'
;MARTLYERITTKQTLNRVKEERMPFDWSINPYRGCGHGCSFCYARAFQSFIGMGAEDEFQHHIFMKSNAAEALEKQLSSAARKFDHDIEAMRRFIGQVTIGTATDPYQPIESKEGITRECLKLLAKYRISTSITTRSPLVLRDMDILTRMENVSVNISLNTLNGDIIRKLEPASPHPEGRLDTIHRLSAAGIRTGLFVAPVLPFLTDNESELKDLLSQAKVRGVSFAMISLLRLSRDVKKWYIETLKHQFPKVVQPYRELYGQGAYAEEHYVHSFKSMAARLLNEYELNGLTSEASAAAVSKAGVIESVTSQQNGTQVEGARDHLLSVGDLVAPAQPRKLPQPAAPVSGEELMPDIEQLSFPF
;
A
#
# COMPACT_ATOMS: atom_id res chain seq x y z
N MET A 1 -22.50 -9.50 -7.48
CA MET A 1 -21.22 -9.15 -6.80
C MET A 1 -21.46 -9.11 -5.31
N ALA A 2 -20.50 -9.58 -4.50
CA ALA A 2 -20.60 -9.43 -3.05
C ALA A 2 -20.58 -7.94 -2.67
N ARG A 3 -21.45 -7.55 -1.73
CA ARG A 3 -21.48 -6.18 -1.21
C ARG A 3 -20.34 -6.01 -0.22
N THR A 4 -19.38 -5.14 -0.53
CA THR A 4 -18.31 -4.82 0.42
C THR A 4 -18.88 -4.17 1.69
N LEU A 5 -18.58 -4.78 2.83
CA LEU A 5 -18.81 -4.27 4.17
C LEU A 5 -17.68 -3.31 4.54
N TYR A 6 -18.06 -2.11 4.98
CA TYR A 6 -17.15 -1.09 5.50
C TYR A 6 -17.44 -0.89 6.98
N GLU A 7 -16.47 -1.23 7.83
CA GLU A 7 -16.60 -1.17 9.28
C GLU A 7 -15.69 -0.09 9.86
N ARG A 8 -16.23 0.81 10.69
CA ARG A 8 -15.41 1.81 11.38
C ARG A 8 -14.89 1.26 12.70
N ILE A 9 -13.56 1.26 12.83
CA ILE A 9 -12.86 0.85 14.05
C ILE A 9 -12.01 1.98 14.60
N THR A 10 -11.78 1.97 15.91
CA THR A 10 -10.77 2.83 16.54
C THR A 10 -9.47 2.07 16.75
N THR A 11 -8.35 2.77 16.60
CA THR A 11 -7.01 2.26 16.93
C THR A 11 -6.42 3.04 18.10
N LYS A 12 -5.58 2.37 18.90
CA LYS A 12 -4.74 3.03 19.92
C LYS A 12 -3.52 3.72 19.31
N GLN A 13 -3.05 3.23 18.16
CA GLN A 13 -1.84 3.68 17.48
C GLN A 13 -2.01 3.58 15.96
N THR A 14 -1.47 4.56 15.24
CA THR A 14 -1.48 4.63 13.77
C THR A 14 -0.08 4.44 13.19
N LEU A 15 0.93 4.99 13.87
CA LEU A 15 2.34 4.83 13.57
C LEU A 15 2.86 3.58 14.29
N ASN A 16 3.25 2.55 13.54
CA ASN A 16 3.64 1.24 14.07
C ASN A 16 5.13 0.99 13.80
N ARG A 17 5.92 0.59 14.82
CA ARG A 17 7.33 0.25 14.63
C ARG A 17 7.44 -1.06 13.85
N VAL A 18 8.26 -1.05 12.81
CA VAL A 18 8.67 -2.22 12.02
C VAL A 18 9.92 -2.78 12.68
N LYS A 19 9.93 -4.08 12.96
CA LYS A 19 11.04 -4.79 13.64
C LYS A 19 11.81 -5.74 12.70
N GLU A 20 11.54 -5.68 11.41
CA GLU A 20 12.25 -6.47 10.40
C GLU A 20 13.44 -5.64 9.89
N GLU A 21 14.65 -6.02 10.29
CA GLU A 21 15.90 -5.29 10.00
C GLU A 21 16.18 -5.15 8.48
N ARG A 22 15.60 -6.04 7.66
CA ARG A 22 15.70 -6.00 6.20
C ARG A 22 14.75 -5.00 5.52
N MET A 23 13.86 -4.34 6.27
CA MET A 23 13.02 -3.27 5.72
C MET A 23 13.78 -1.93 5.76
N PRO A 24 13.81 -1.14 4.67
CA PRO A 24 14.52 0.15 4.63
C PRO A 24 13.79 1.29 5.38
N PHE A 25 12.87 0.95 6.30
CA PHE A 25 12.05 1.89 7.06
C PHE A 25 11.69 1.34 8.44
N ASP A 26 11.74 2.22 9.44
CA ASP A 26 11.50 1.87 10.84
C ASP A 26 10.01 1.89 11.24
N TRP A 27 9.16 2.56 10.47
CA TRP A 27 7.75 2.76 10.84
C TRP A 27 6.81 2.60 9.65
N SER A 28 5.58 2.19 9.96
CA SER A 28 4.53 2.12 8.96
C SER A 28 3.16 2.61 9.45
N ILE A 29 2.39 3.13 8.50
CA ILE A 29 1.00 3.54 8.67
C ILE A 29 0.14 2.74 7.69
N ASN A 30 -0.92 2.14 8.22
CA ASN A 30 -1.93 1.43 7.45
C ASN A 30 -3.31 1.95 7.89
N PRO A 31 -3.92 2.91 7.15
CA PRO A 31 -5.20 3.52 7.54
C PRO A 31 -6.39 2.56 7.50
N TYR A 32 -6.24 1.46 6.77
CA TYR A 32 -7.25 0.41 6.60
C TYR A 32 -6.73 -0.98 7.01
N ARG A 33 -7.64 -1.95 7.12
CA ARG A 33 -7.36 -3.39 7.08
C ARG A 33 -8.31 -4.04 6.08
N GLY A 34 -7.84 -5.01 5.30
CA GLY A 34 -8.49 -5.39 4.04
C GLY A 34 -8.10 -4.44 2.91
N CYS A 35 -8.35 -4.83 1.67
CA CYS A 35 -8.09 -3.97 0.51
C CYS A 35 -9.06 -4.25 -0.66
N GLY A 36 -9.89 -3.26 -0.99
CA GLY A 36 -10.90 -3.36 -2.04
C GLY A 36 -10.36 -3.58 -3.46
N HIS A 37 -9.04 -3.48 -3.70
CA HIS A 37 -8.40 -3.82 -4.99
C HIS A 37 -8.45 -5.31 -5.33
N GLY A 38 -8.53 -6.18 -4.31
CA GLY A 38 -8.82 -7.59 -4.50
C GLY A 38 -7.68 -8.53 -4.90
N CYS A 39 -6.45 -8.03 -5.06
CA CYS A 39 -5.30 -8.80 -5.56
C CYS A 39 -5.20 -10.22 -4.95
N SER A 40 -5.40 -11.26 -5.75
CA SER A 40 -5.51 -12.66 -5.27
C SER A 40 -4.22 -13.20 -4.64
N PHE A 41 -3.08 -12.69 -5.09
CA PHE A 41 -1.74 -12.97 -4.57
C PHE A 41 -1.32 -12.11 -3.36
N CYS A 42 -2.18 -11.23 -2.84
CA CYS A 42 -1.77 -10.24 -1.84
C CYS A 42 -1.33 -10.90 -0.52
N TYR A 43 -0.07 -10.75 -0.12
CA TYR A 43 0.44 -11.26 1.16
C TYR A 43 -0.35 -10.73 2.37
N ALA A 44 -0.90 -9.51 2.28
CA ALA A 44 -1.64 -8.88 3.37
C ALA A 44 -2.97 -9.58 3.71
N ARG A 45 -3.47 -10.46 2.82
CA ARG A 45 -4.58 -11.39 3.11
C ARG A 45 -4.29 -12.25 4.35
N ALA A 46 -3.05 -12.72 4.52
CA ALA A 46 -2.63 -13.48 5.70
C ALA A 46 -2.72 -12.66 7.01
N PHE A 47 -2.74 -11.32 6.96
CA PHE A 47 -2.97 -10.53 8.16
C PHE A 47 -4.41 -10.60 8.68
N GLN A 48 -5.40 -11.00 7.88
CA GLN A 48 -6.76 -11.22 8.40
C GLN A 48 -6.88 -12.52 9.21
N SER A 49 -6.08 -13.55 8.91
CA SER A 49 -6.00 -14.78 9.72
C SER A 49 -5.73 -14.49 11.20
N PHE A 50 -4.89 -13.48 11.51
CA PHE A 50 -4.58 -13.06 12.89
C PHE A 50 -5.75 -12.45 13.69
N ILE A 51 -6.92 -12.24 13.08
CA ILE A 51 -8.17 -11.87 13.78
C ILE A 51 -9.31 -12.86 13.52
N GLY A 52 -8.98 -14.08 13.07
CA GLY A 52 -9.98 -15.14 12.82
C GLY A 52 -10.82 -14.95 11.56
N MET A 53 -10.38 -14.10 10.62
CA MET A 53 -11.03 -13.87 9.33
C MET A 53 -10.30 -14.59 8.19
N GLY A 54 -11.00 -14.89 7.11
CA GLY A 54 -10.46 -15.60 5.96
C GLY A 54 -9.51 -14.75 5.11
N ALA A 55 -8.36 -15.32 4.75
CA ALA A 55 -7.46 -14.76 3.73
C ALA A 55 -8.06 -14.80 2.29
N GLU A 56 -9.24 -15.42 2.14
CA GLU A 56 -10.01 -15.57 0.91
C GLU A 56 -10.78 -14.27 0.58
N ASP A 57 -11.92 -14.34 -0.10
CA ASP A 57 -12.61 -13.14 -0.64
C ASP A 57 -13.06 -12.11 0.43
N GLU A 58 -13.15 -12.52 1.70
CA GLU A 58 -13.43 -11.65 2.84
C GLU A 58 -12.42 -10.48 2.96
N PHE A 59 -11.14 -10.67 2.62
CA PHE A 59 -10.15 -9.58 2.62
C PHE A 59 -10.45 -8.43 1.64
N GLN A 60 -11.15 -8.74 0.55
CA GLN A 60 -11.59 -7.78 -0.46
C GLN A 60 -12.92 -7.13 -0.08
N HIS A 61 -13.76 -7.87 0.65
CA HIS A 61 -15.16 -7.51 0.91
C HIS A 61 -15.48 -7.12 2.36
N HIS A 62 -14.53 -7.18 3.30
CA HIS A 62 -14.64 -6.62 4.64
C HIS A 62 -13.46 -5.68 4.92
N ILE A 63 -13.73 -4.38 4.83
CA ILE A 63 -12.73 -3.32 4.98
C ILE A 63 -12.93 -2.60 6.31
N PHE A 64 -11.93 -2.68 7.18
CA PHE A 64 -11.91 -1.93 8.43
C PHE A 64 -11.25 -0.57 8.20
N MET A 65 -11.95 0.48 8.55
CA MET A 65 -11.55 1.87 8.39
C MET A 65 -11.18 2.41 9.76
N LYS A 66 -9.90 2.76 9.98
CA LYS A 66 -9.42 3.28 11.26
C LYS A 66 -9.81 4.75 11.37
N SER A 67 -11.07 5.02 11.71
CA SER A 67 -11.68 6.36 11.63
C SER A 67 -10.97 7.41 12.49
N ASN A 68 -10.34 7.00 13.60
CA ASN A 68 -9.53 7.88 14.45
C ASN A 68 -8.02 7.86 14.13
N ALA A 69 -7.60 7.35 12.96
CA ALA A 69 -6.18 7.16 12.66
C ALA A 69 -5.37 8.47 12.75
N ALA A 70 -5.91 9.58 12.25
CA ALA A 70 -5.26 10.89 12.36
C ALA A 70 -5.17 11.38 13.82
N GLU A 71 -6.21 11.18 14.63
CA GLU A 71 -6.21 11.53 16.06
C GLU A 71 -5.15 10.74 16.85
N ALA A 72 -5.06 9.42 16.60
CA ALA A 72 -4.03 8.58 17.21
C ALA A 72 -2.62 8.95 16.71
N LEU A 73 -2.46 9.32 15.43
CA LEU A 73 -1.19 9.79 14.88
C LEU A 73 -0.74 11.11 15.51
N GLU A 74 -1.64 12.11 15.62
CA GLU A 74 -1.37 13.38 16.30
C GLU A 74 -0.94 13.16 17.75
N LYS A 75 -1.61 12.25 18.49
CA LYS A 75 -1.22 11.87 19.86
C LYS A 75 0.19 11.26 19.92
N GLN A 76 0.56 10.42 18.95
CA GLN A 76 1.91 9.85 18.87
C GLN A 76 2.96 10.89 18.52
N LEU A 77 2.74 11.72 17.49
CA LEU A 77 3.69 12.74 17.03
C LEU A 77 3.86 13.88 18.05
N SER A 78 2.78 14.37 18.67
CA SER A 78 2.85 15.37 19.75
C SER A 78 3.50 14.83 21.03
N SER A 79 3.42 13.52 21.30
CA SER A 79 4.18 12.88 22.38
C SER A 79 5.66 12.75 22.03
N ALA A 80 5.99 12.43 20.78
CA ALA A 80 7.38 12.42 20.31
C ALA A 80 8.00 13.81 20.34
N ALA A 81 7.29 14.85 19.87
CA ALA A 81 7.77 16.24 19.90
C ALA A 81 8.11 16.68 21.33
N ARG A 82 7.24 16.40 22.31
CA ARG A 82 7.51 16.68 23.73
C ARG A 82 8.70 15.91 24.30
N LYS A 83 8.94 14.67 23.84
CA LYS A 83 10.12 13.86 24.26
C LYS A 83 11.44 14.49 23.78
N PHE A 84 11.42 15.24 22.68
CA PHE A 84 12.58 15.91 22.10
C PHE A 84 12.55 17.43 22.33
N ASP A 85 11.89 17.91 23.40
CA ASP A 85 11.81 19.34 23.76
C ASP A 85 11.36 20.26 22.61
N HIS A 86 10.49 19.73 21.74
CA HIS A 86 10.01 20.34 20.49
C HIS A 86 11.07 20.57 19.39
N ASP A 87 12.26 19.99 19.50
CA ASP A 87 13.21 19.85 18.39
C ASP A 87 12.66 18.87 17.34
N ILE A 88 12.07 19.44 16.29
CA ILE A 88 11.52 18.71 15.14
C ILE A 88 12.62 17.98 14.35
N GLU A 89 13.86 18.49 14.33
CA GLU A 89 14.97 17.85 13.61
C GLU A 89 15.48 16.61 14.37
N ALA A 90 15.66 16.70 15.69
CA ALA A 90 15.97 15.53 16.52
C ALA A 90 14.85 14.48 16.46
N MET A 91 13.58 14.93 16.58
CA MET A 91 12.43 14.04 16.48
C MET A 91 12.36 13.34 15.11
N ARG A 92 12.56 14.05 13.99
CA ARG A 92 12.49 13.42 12.65
C ARG A 92 13.62 12.41 12.46
N ARG A 93 14.82 12.67 12.99
CA ARG A 93 15.96 11.73 12.91
C ARG A 93 15.69 10.45 13.69
N PHE A 94 15.02 10.55 14.84
CA PHE A 94 14.60 9.38 15.64
C PHE A 94 13.46 8.58 14.99
N ILE A 95 12.53 9.25 14.30
CA ILE A 95 11.45 8.58 13.56
C ILE A 95 12.00 7.97 12.26
N GLY A 96 12.87 8.67 11.53
CA GLY A 96 13.33 8.23 10.21
C GLY A 96 12.22 8.32 9.16
N GLN A 97 12.18 7.35 8.23
CA GLN A 97 11.14 7.28 7.20
C GLN A 97 9.91 6.51 7.68
N VAL A 98 8.73 7.02 7.36
CA VAL A 98 7.43 6.37 7.59
C VAL A 98 6.86 5.86 6.26
N THR A 99 6.57 4.55 6.18
CA THR A 99 5.98 3.95 4.98
C THR A 99 4.48 3.75 5.12
N ILE A 100 3.69 4.33 4.21
CA ILE A 100 2.24 4.17 4.14
C ILE A 100 1.90 3.08 3.12
N GLY A 101 1.05 2.13 3.51
CA GLY A 101 0.55 1.08 2.60
C GLY A 101 1.33 -0.24 2.63
N THR A 102 1.83 -0.65 3.81
CA THR A 102 2.60 -1.90 3.99
C THR A 102 1.72 -3.14 4.26
N ALA A 103 0.41 -2.98 4.47
CA ALA A 103 -0.54 -4.07 4.73
C ALA A 103 -1.94 -3.82 4.14
N THR A 104 -2.10 -2.75 3.34
CA THR A 104 -3.33 -2.36 2.65
C THR A 104 -2.94 -1.35 1.57
N ASP A 105 -3.80 -1.10 0.58
CA ASP A 105 -3.61 0.07 -0.26
C ASP A 105 -4.26 1.30 0.42
N PRO A 106 -3.50 2.37 0.71
CA PRO A 106 -4.02 3.54 1.39
C PRO A 106 -4.95 4.38 0.50
N TYR A 107 -4.96 4.13 -0.82
CA TYR A 107 -5.79 4.80 -1.82
C TYR A 107 -6.76 3.85 -2.54
N GLN A 108 -7.12 2.74 -1.88
CA GLN A 108 -8.24 1.87 -2.31
C GLN A 108 -9.56 2.67 -2.42
N PRO A 109 -10.57 2.19 -3.19
CA PRO A 109 -11.72 3.01 -3.61
C PRO A 109 -12.46 3.78 -2.50
N ILE A 110 -12.54 3.24 -1.27
CA ILE A 110 -13.22 3.90 -0.14
C ILE A 110 -12.49 5.15 0.39
N GLU A 111 -11.18 5.27 0.18
CA GLU A 111 -10.40 6.46 0.54
C GLU A 111 -10.90 7.73 -0.17
N SER A 112 -11.54 7.59 -1.34
CA SER A 112 -12.16 8.70 -2.07
C SER A 112 -13.24 9.42 -1.26
N LYS A 113 -13.85 8.73 -0.28
CA LYS A 113 -14.91 9.23 0.59
C LYS A 113 -14.43 9.52 2.02
N GLU A 114 -13.65 8.62 2.62
CA GLU A 114 -13.29 8.73 4.04
C GLU A 114 -12.07 9.63 4.30
N GLY A 115 -11.16 9.83 3.34
CA GLY A 115 -10.03 10.75 3.47
C GLY A 115 -9.00 10.42 4.56
N ILE A 116 -8.99 9.20 5.10
CA ILE A 116 -8.19 8.84 6.28
C ILE A 116 -6.68 8.93 5.97
N THR A 117 -6.26 8.52 4.77
CA THR A 117 -4.88 8.70 4.30
C THR A 117 -4.53 10.18 4.19
N ARG A 118 -5.42 10.99 3.63
CA ARG A 118 -5.23 12.44 3.48
C ARG A 118 -5.01 13.14 4.82
N GLU A 119 -5.82 12.84 5.83
CA GLU A 119 -5.65 13.43 7.16
C GLU A 119 -4.35 12.98 7.84
N CYS A 120 -3.92 11.73 7.65
CA CYS A 120 -2.59 11.29 8.09
C CYS A 120 -1.45 12.05 7.38
N LEU A 121 -1.57 12.30 6.07
CA LEU A 121 -0.55 13.04 5.30
C LEU A 121 -0.43 14.50 5.74
N LYS A 122 -1.54 15.19 6.06
CA LYS A 122 -1.48 16.55 6.64
C LYS A 122 -0.64 16.60 7.91
N LEU A 123 -0.74 15.57 8.77
CA LEU A 123 0.05 15.48 10.00
C LEU A 123 1.53 15.18 9.72
N LEU A 124 1.83 14.25 8.82
CA LEU A 124 3.21 13.97 8.42
C LEU A 124 3.89 15.20 7.80
N ALA A 125 3.14 15.98 7.00
CA ALA A 125 3.59 17.26 6.45
C ALA A 125 3.84 18.30 7.56
N LYS A 126 2.88 18.51 8.47
CA LYS A 126 2.99 19.40 9.64
C LYS A 126 4.26 19.13 10.48
N TYR A 127 4.59 17.86 10.68
CA TYR A 127 5.77 17.43 11.45
C TYR A 127 7.02 17.17 10.58
N ARG A 128 6.99 17.50 9.29
CA ARG A 128 8.11 17.36 8.33
C ARG A 128 8.73 15.95 8.31
N ILE A 129 7.88 14.92 8.42
CA ILE A 129 8.28 13.50 8.48
C ILE A 129 8.53 12.95 7.07
N SER A 130 9.72 12.38 6.86
CA SER A 130 10.07 11.66 5.63
C SER A 130 9.08 10.52 5.38
N THR A 131 8.47 10.47 4.20
CA THR A 131 7.30 9.63 3.95
C THR A 131 7.40 8.89 2.62
N SER A 132 7.24 7.58 2.64
CA SER A 132 7.13 6.74 1.45
C SER A 132 5.71 6.19 1.34
N ILE A 133 5.09 6.24 0.16
CA ILE A 133 3.70 5.81 -0.05
C ILE A 133 3.69 4.72 -1.11
N THR A 134 3.10 3.56 -0.82
CA THR A 134 2.94 2.49 -1.83
C THR A 134 1.47 2.29 -2.18
N THR A 135 1.13 2.39 -3.46
CA THR A 135 -0.25 2.27 -3.95
C THR A 135 -0.34 1.77 -5.40
N ARG A 136 -1.51 1.28 -5.81
CA ARG A 136 -1.92 0.97 -7.20
C ARG A 136 -2.81 2.06 -7.81
N SER A 137 -3.18 3.08 -7.03
CA SER A 137 -4.34 3.93 -7.31
C SER A 137 -3.97 5.34 -7.75
N PRO A 138 -4.48 5.82 -8.91
CA PRO A 138 -4.41 7.23 -9.31
C PRO A 138 -5.03 8.21 -8.32
N LEU A 139 -5.81 7.74 -7.33
CA LEU A 139 -6.40 8.60 -6.29
C LEU A 139 -5.34 9.34 -5.46
N VAL A 140 -4.08 8.86 -5.42
CA VAL A 140 -2.95 9.61 -4.83
C VAL A 140 -2.79 11.03 -5.42
N LEU A 141 -3.18 11.22 -6.69
CA LEU A 141 -3.14 12.52 -7.37
C LEU A 141 -4.14 13.54 -6.80
N ARG A 142 -5.11 13.11 -5.98
CA ARG A 142 -5.98 14.02 -5.20
C ARG A 142 -5.18 14.81 -4.17
N ASP A 143 -4.15 14.19 -3.59
CA ASP A 143 -3.42 14.73 -2.43
C ASP A 143 -2.13 15.47 -2.82
N MET A 144 -1.99 15.79 -4.11
CA MET A 144 -0.90 16.59 -4.68
C MET A 144 -0.68 17.94 -3.98
N ASP A 145 -1.75 18.57 -3.48
CA ASP A 145 -1.71 19.82 -2.72
C ASP A 145 -0.99 19.69 -1.36
N ILE A 146 -0.90 18.47 -0.83
CA ILE A 146 -0.11 18.12 0.36
C ILE A 146 1.27 17.62 -0.07
N LEU A 147 1.33 16.66 -1.00
CA LEU A 147 2.57 15.97 -1.37
C LEU A 147 3.66 16.93 -1.88
N THR A 148 3.29 17.93 -2.70
CA THR A 148 4.25 18.94 -3.23
C THR A 148 4.81 19.87 -2.15
N ARG A 149 4.27 19.85 -0.93
CA ARG A 149 4.74 20.63 0.24
C ARG A 149 5.51 19.78 1.25
N MET A 150 5.63 18.47 1.02
CA MET A 150 6.33 17.56 1.92
C MET A 150 7.82 17.47 1.58
N GLU A 151 8.66 17.58 2.60
CA GLU A 151 10.09 17.26 2.49
C GLU A 151 10.30 15.75 2.42
N ASN A 152 11.14 15.27 1.50
CA ASN A 152 11.53 13.86 1.37
C ASN A 152 10.33 12.90 1.27
N VAL A 153 9.39 13.20 0.37
CA VAL A 153 8.28 12.32 0.01
C VAL A 153 8.59 11.48 -1.22
N SER A 154 8.22 10.20 -1.20
CA SER A 154 8.23 9.33 -2.38
C SER A 154 6.92 8.56 -2.57
N VAL A 155 6.51 8.37 -3.82
CA VAL A 155 5.32 7.60 -4.18
C VAL A 155 5.71 6.43 -5.08
N ASN A 156 5.40 5.22 -4.64
CA ASN A 156 5.74 3.96 -5.28
C ASN A 156 4.47 3.38 -5.91
N ILE A 157 4.41 3.40 -7.24
CA ILE A 157 3.27 2.87 -7.99
C ILE A 157 3.49 1.39 -8.28
N SER A 158 2.62 0.55 -7.74
CA SER A 158 2.65 -0.89 -7.95
C SER A 158 2.02 -1.26 -9.28
N LEU A 159 2.83 -1.76 -10.21
CA LEU A 159 2.42 -2.25 -11.53
C LEU A 159 3.38 -3.38 -11.94
N ASN A 160 2.84 -4.58 -12.14
CA ASN A 160 3.65 -5.78 -12.40
C ASN A 160 3.58 -6.30 -13.85
N THR A 161 2.66 -5.81 -14.67
CA THR A 161 2.57 -6.10 -16.11
C THR A 161 1.81 -4.99 -16.84
N LEU A 162 2.10 -4.81 -18.13
CA LEU A 162 1.30 -3.98 -19.04
C LEU A 162 0.02 -4.70 -19.52
N ASN A 163 -0.11 -5.99 -19.25
CA ASN A 163 -1.24 -6.81 -19.69
C ASN A 163 -2.49 -6.56 -18.82
N GLY A 164 -3.41 -5.73 -19.34
CA GLY A 164 -4.67 -5.40 -18.67
C GLY A 164 -5.58 -6.59 -18.36
N ASP A 165 -5.49 -7.70 -19.12
CA ASP A 165 -6.27 -8.91 -18.85
C ASP A 165 -5.73 -9.70 -17.66
N ILE A 166 -4.42 -9.75 -17.47
CA ILE A 166 -3.81 -10.34 -16.26
C ILE A 166 -4.22 -9.54 -15.03
N ILE A 167 -4.16 -8.20 -15.12
CA ILE A 167 -4.62 -7.32 -14.04
C ILE A 167 -6.11 -7.54 -13.75
N ARG A 168 -6.98 -7.55 -14.76
CA ARG A 168 -8.42 -7.77 -14.58
C ARG A 168 -8.76 -9.12 -13.93
N LYS A 169 -7.95 -10.16 -14.18
CA LYS A 169 -8.15 -11.52 -13.64
C LYS A 169 -7.60 -11.72 -12.23
N LEU A 170 -6.54 -11.00 -11.84
CA LEU A 170 -5.84 -11.21 -10.55
C LEU A 170 -5.98 -10.04 -9.58
N GLU A 171 -6.21 -8.83 -10.06
CA GLU A 171 -6.46 -7.59 -9.31
C GLU A 171 -7.78 -6.94 -9.79
N PRO A 172 -8.95 -7.59 -9.61
CA PRO A 172 -10.18 -7.29 -10.36
C PRO A 172 -10.75 -5.88 -10.15
N ALA A 173 -10.35 -5.18 -9.09
CA ALA A 173 -10.76 -3.81 -8.81
C ALA A 173 -9.58 -2.81 -8.80
N SER A 174 -8.38 -3.23 -9.22
CA SER A 174 -7.26 -2.31 -9.42
C SER A 174 -7.37 -1.54 -10.75
N PRO A 175 -6.81 -0.32 -10.83
CA PRO A 175 -6.76 0.46 -12.07
C PRO A 175 -5.96 -0.21 -13.20
N HIS A 176 -6.33 0.10 -14.43
CA HIS A 176 -5.66 -0.33 -15.67
C HIS A 176 -4.18 0.13 -15.70
N PRO A 177 -3.24 -0.63 -16.31
CA PRO A 177 -1.83 -0.26 -16.44
C PRO A 177 -1.60 1.20 -16.86
N GLU A 178 -2.28 1.65 -17.91
CA GLU A 178 -2.11 3.03 -18.41
C GLU A 178 -2.47 4.10 -17.39
N GLY A 179 -3.49 3.88 -16.55
CA GLY A 179 -3.83 4.83 -15.48
C GLY A 179 -2.77 4.92 -14.39
N ARG A 180 -2.08 3.79 -14.11
CA ARG A 180 -0.94 3.77 -13.17
C ARG A 180 0.30 4.43 -13.77
N LEU A 181 0.49 4.29 -15.08
CA LEU A 181 1.56 4.93 -15.84
C LEU A 181 1.35 6.45 -15.98
N ASP A 182 0.13 6.93 -16.27
CA ASP A 182 -0.22 8.36 -16.19
C ASP A 182 0.01 8.91 -14.77
N THR A 183 -0.34 8.13 -13.74
CA THR A 183 -0.07 8.50 -12.34
C THR A 183 1.42 8.69 -12.09
N ILE A 184 2.27 7.78 -12.58
CA ILE A 184 3.73 7.93 -12.54
C ILE A 184 4.17 9.24 -13.22
N HIS A 185 3.69 9.50 -14.43
CA HIS A 185 4.04 10.70 -15.19
C HIS A 185 3.68 11.98 -14.44
N ARG A 186 2.46 12.06 -13.91
CA ARG A 186 1.94 13.26 -13.23
C ARG A 186 2.59 13.52 -11.87
N LEU A 187 2.97 12.47 -11.14
CA LEU A 187 3.76 12.60 -9.90
C LEU A 187 5.18 13.12 -10.21
N SER A 188 5.84 12.51 -11.19
CA SER A 188 7.21 12.87 -11.60
C SER A 188 7.29 14.29 -12.16
N ALA A 189 6.34 14.68 -13.04
CA ALA A 189 6.24 16.02 -13.60
C ALA A 189 5.99 17.12 -12.54
N ALA A 190 5.44 16.75 -11.38
CA ALA A 190 5.27 17.64 -10.24
C ALA A 190 6.45 17.61 -9.24
N GLY A 191 7.58 16.98 -9.61
CA GLY A 191 8.79 16.92 -8.80
C GLY A 191 8.75 15.88 -7.66
N ILE A 192 7.70 15.05 -7.57
CA ILE A 192 7.63 14.00 -6.55
C ILE A 192 8.49 12.82 -6.98
N ARG A 193 9.41 12.40 -6.09
CA ARG A 193 10.24 11.22 -6.30
C ARG A 193 9.35 9.97 -6.45
N THR A 194 9.33 9.42 -7.66
CA THR A 194 8.35 8.39 -8.04
C THR A 194 9.06 7.08 -8.35
N GLY A 195 8.60 5.98 -7.75
CA GLY A 195 9.14 4.63 -7.96
C GLY A 195 8.16 3.70 -8.67
N LEU A 196 8.67 2.77 -9.49
CA LEU A 196 7.90 1.64 -10.02
C LEU A 196 8.11 0.40 -9.14
N PHE A 197 7.03 -0.15 -8.57
CA PHE A 197 7.07 -1.43 -7.86
C PHE A 197 6.52 -2.55 -8.75
N VAL A 198 7.41 -3.29 -9.41
CA VAL A 198 7.11 -4.53 -10.13
C VAL A 198 7.00 -5.67 -9.12
N ALA A 199 5.96 -5.59 -8.29
CA ALA A 199 5.80 -6.43 -7.11
C ALA A 199 4.34 -6.88 -6.86
N PRO A 200 4.06 -8.19 -6.90
CA PRO A 200 4.96 -9.28 -7.28
C PRO A 200 5.08 -9.44 -8.79
N VAL A 201 6.25 -9.84 -9.27
CA VAL A 201 6.37 -10.62 -10.51
C VAL A 201 5.77 -12.00 -10.28
N LEU A 202 4.90 -12.44 -11.18
CA LEU A 202 4.16 -13.68 -11.11
C LEU A 202 4.79 -14.70 -12.08
N PRO A 203 5.36 -15.82 -11.59
CA PRO A 203 5.85 -16.90 -12.45
C PRO A 203 4.85 -17.35 -13.51
N PHE A 204 5.36 -17.66 -14.70
CA PHE A 204 4.64 -18.08 -15.90
C PHE A 204 3.54 -17.11 -16.39
N LEU A 205 3.49 -15.87 -15.88
CA LEU A 205 2.42 -14.90 -16.14
C LEU A 205 2.95 -13.48 -16.39
N THR A 206 3.95 -13.03 -15.64
CA THR A 206 4.55 -11.68 -15.78
C THR A 206 6.08 -11.68 -15.59
N ASP A 207 6.69 -12.86 -15.70
CA ASP A 207 8.12 -13.15 -15.54
C ASP A 207 8.89 -13.16 -16.87
N ASN A 208 8.21 -12.93 -17.98
CA ASN A 208 8.81 -12.79 -19.30
C ASN A 208 9.72 -11.54 -19.36
N GLU A 209 11.00 -11.74 -19.71
CA GLU A 209 11.98 -10.65 -19.72
C GLU A 209 11.62 -9.51 -20.69
N SER A 210 11.07 -9.80 -21.87
CA SER A 210 10.71 -8.72 -22.82
C SER A 210 9.52 -7.90 -22.31
N GLU A 211 8.52 -8.52 -21.68
CA GLU A 211 7.42 -7.76 -21.05
C GLU A 211 7.91 -6.90 -19.87
N LEU A 212 8.89 -7.39 -19.10
CA LEU A 212 9.53 -6.62 -18.03
C LEU A 212 10.35 -5.45 -18.59
N LYS A 213 11.09 -5.64 -19.70
CA LYS A 213 11.79 -4.56 -20.41
C LYS A 213 10.81 -3.49 -20.89
N ASP A 214 9.72 -3.87 -21.53
CA ASP A 214 8.69 -2.93 -22.00
C ASP A 214 8.09 -2.13 -20.84
N LEU A 215 7.76 -2.78 -19.72
CA LEU A 215 7.25 -2.13 -18.51
C LEU A 215 8.25 -1.13 -17.91
N LEU A 216 9.52 -1.51 -17.77
CA LEU A 216 10.59 -0.63 -17.24
C LEU A 216 10.84 0.56 -18.17
N SER A 217 10.92 0.32 -19.48
CA SER A 217 11.05 1.35 -20.51
C SER A 217 9.90 2.36 -20.45
N GLN A 218 8.65 1.87 -20.44
CA GLN A 218 7.45 2.69 -20.35
C GLN A 218 7.36 3.51 -19.05
N ALA A 219 7.87 3.00 -17.93
CA ALA A 219 7.93 3.74 -16.69
C ALA A 219 9.08 4.77 -16.68
N LYS A 220 10.25 4.44 -17.24
CA LYS A 220 11.42 5.35 -17.35
C LYS A 220 11.08 6.56 -18.21
N VAL A 221 10.43 6.38 -19.36
CA VAL A 221 9.95 7.49 -20.22
C VAL A 221 8.94 8.39 -19.49
N ARG A 222 8.17 7.83 -18.55
CA ARG A 222 7.25 8.59 -17.69
C ARG A 222 7.90 9.11 -16.40
N GLY A 223 9.22 8.98 -16.25
CA GLY A 223 10.00 9.69 -15.24
C GLY A 223 10.08 9.01 -13.87
N VAL A 224 9.97 7.68 -13.76
CA VAL A 224 10.35 7.02 -12.49
C VAL A 224 11.82 7.24 -12.17
N SER A 225 12.11 7.54 -10.90
CA SER A 225 13.47 7.78 -10.40
C SER A 225 14.18 6.49 -9.98
N PHE A 226 13.43 5.41 -9.76
CA PHE A 226 13.92 4.08 -9.40
C PHE A 226 12.83 3.03 -9.65
N ALA A 227 13.21 1.76 -9.62
CA ALA A 227 12.27 0.63 -9.62
C ALA A 227 12.70 -0.43 -8.61
N MET A 228 11.72 -1.20 -8.15
CA MET A 228 11.91 -2.38 -7.32
C MET A 228 11.18 -3.55 -7.97
N ILE A 229 11.91 -4.61 -8.28
CA ILE A 229 11.40 -5.84 -8.87
C ILE A 229 11.45 -6.91 -7.79
N SER A 230 10.33 -7.58 -7.50
CA SER A 230 10.25 -8.56 -6.42
C SER A 230 9.43 -9.77 -6.84
N LEU A 231 9.95 -10.97 -6.61
CA LEU A 231 9.25 -12.21 -6.93
C LEU A 231 8.08 -12.46 -5.97
N LEU A 232 7.02 -13.07 -6.47
CA LEU A 232 5.90 -13.53 -5.67
C LEU A 232 6.34 -14.43 -4.49
N ARG A 233 5.96 -14.01 -3.27
CA ARG A 233 5.95 -14.85 -2.04
C ARG A 233 4.50 -15.27 -1.74
N LEU A 234 4.24 -16.58 -1.65
CA LEU A 234 2.94 -17.18 -1.35
C LEU A 234 2.93 -17.82 0.04
N SER A 235 2.62 -17.03 1.08
CA SER A 235 2.36 -17.59 2.41
C SER A 235 1.24 -18.63 2.38
N ARG A 236 1.23 -19.57 3.34
CA ARG A 236 0.32 -20.73 3.39
C ARG A 236 -1.15 -20.35 3.12
N ASP A 237 -1.64 -19.34 3.82
CA ASP A 237 -3.03 -18.89 3.74
C ASP A 237 -3.38 -18.31 2.36
N VAL A 238 -2.45 -17.53 1.79
CA VAL A 238 -2.63 -16.88 0.48
C VAL A 238 -2.48 -17.88 -0.67
N LYS A 239 -1.60 -18.88 -0.53
CA LYS A 239 -1.36 -19.92 -1.53
C LYS A 239 -2.65 -20.66 -1.88
N LYS A 240 -3.48 -21.03 -0.89
CA LYS A 240 -4.76 -21.70 -1.13
C LYS A 240 -5.66 -20.87 -2.05
N TRP A 241 -5.89 -19.61 -1.69
CA TRP A 241 -6.74 -18.68 -2.44
C TRP A 241 -6.20 -18.36 -3.83
N TYR A 242 -4.88 -18.15 -3.94
CA TYR A 242 -4.24 -17.84 -5.21
C TYR A 242 -4.26 -19.04 -6.18
N ILE A 243 -3.96 -20.26 -5.71
CA ILE A 243 -4.06 -21.47 -6.52
C ILE A 243 -5.50 -21.72 -6.98
N GLU A 244 -6.50 -21.46 -6.13
CA GLU A 244 -7.91 -21.54 -6.56
C GLU A 244 -8.21 -20.52 -7.66
N THR A 245 -7.78 -19.27 -7.50
CA THR A 245 -7.90 -18.23 -8.55
C THR A 245 -7.25 -18.67 -9.86
N LEU A 246 -6.06 -19.27 -9.81
CA LEU A 246 -5.36 -19.78 -11.00
C LEU A 246 -6.11 -20.91 -11.70
N LYS A 247 -6.82 -21.81 -11.00
CA LYS A 247 -7.64 -22.85 -11.65
C LYS A 247 -8.69 -22.26 -12.58
N HIS A 248 -9.36 -21.19 -12.15
CA HIS A 248 -10.42 -20.55 -12.93
C HIS A 248 -9.87 -19.64 -14.03
N GLN A 249 -8.78 -18.91 -13.74
CA GLN A 249 -8.31 -17.83 -14.63
C GLN A 249 -7.16 -18.24 -15.57
N PHE A 250 -6.31 -19.19 -15.14
CA PHE A 250 -5.08 -19.62 -15.81
C PHE A 250 -4.77 -21.12 -15.56
N PRO A 251 -5.68 -22.06 -15.87
CA PRO A 251 -5.56 -23.47 -15.46
C PRO A 251 -4.24 -24.14 -15.87
N LYS A 252 -3.65 -23.72 -17.00
CA LYS A 252 -2.37 -24.26 -17.51
C LYS A 252 -1.18 -24.08 -16.56
N VAL A 253 -1.15 -23.02 -15.74
CA VAL A 253 -0.01 -22.75 -14.85
C VAL A 253 -0.18 -23.35 -13.44
N VAL A 254 -1.35 -23.92 -13.12
CA VAL A 254 -1.64 -24.45 -11.77
C VAL A 254 -0.66 -25.53 -11.33
N GLN A 255 -0.30 -26.46 -12.23
CA GLN A 255 0.65 -27.52 -11.91
C GLN A 255 2.09 -26.98 -11.77
N PRO A 256 2.63 -26.18 -12.71
CA PRO A 256 3.90 -25.46 -12.52
C PRO A 256 3.98 -24.67 -11.21
N TYR A 257 2.90 -24.00 -10.78
CA TYR A 257 2.86 -23.29 -9.49
C TYR A 257 2.89 -24.22 -8.26
N ARG A 258 2.33 -25.44 -8.36
CA ARG A 258 2.36 -26.43 -7.27
C ARG A 258 3.75 -27.03 -7.08
N GLU A 259 4.46 -27.23 -8.18
CA GLU A 259 5.86 -27.66 -8.19
C GLU A 259 6.74 -26.53 -7.65
N LEU A 260 6.74 -25.38 -8.33
CA LEU A 260 7.60 -24.23 -8.03
C LEU A 260 7.46 -23.72 -6.58
N TYR A 261 6.26 -23.77 -5.99
CA TYR A 261 6.01 -23.41 -4.60
C TYR A 261 5.68 -24.63 -3.72
N GLY A 262 6.16 -25.82 -4.05
CA GLY A 262 5.85 -27.04 -3.31
C GLY A 262 6.30 -26.99 -1.84
N GLN A 263 7.53 -26.53 -1.60
CA GLN A 263 8.22 -26.65 -0.31
C GLN A 263 7.88 -25.57 0.72
N GLY A 264 7.44 -24.37 0.30
CA GLY A 264 7.33 -23.25 1.25
C GLY A 264 6.67 -22.01 0.69
N ALA A 265 6.91 -20.85 1.33
CA ALA A 265 6.33 -19.58 0.89
C ALA A 265 7.04 -18.96 -0.34
N TYR A 266 8.19 -19.52 -0.71
CA TYR A 266 9.04 -19.06 -1.81
C TYR A 266 9.02 -20.05 -2.97
N ALA A 267 9.45 -19.56 -4.13
CA ALA A 267 9.76 -20.39 -5.29
C ALA A 267 11.03 -21.24 -5.05
N GLU A 268 11.24 -22.30 -5.82
CA GLU A 268 12.48 -23.08 -5.81
C GLU A 268 13.73 -22.22 -6.01
N GLU A 269 14.80 -22.55 -5.30
CA GLU A 269 16.01 -21.72 -5.19
C GLU A 269 16.65 -21.39 -6.54
N HIS A 270 16.76 -22.36 -7.45
CA HIS A 270 17.31 -22.14 -8.79
C HIS A 270 16.51 -21.11 -9.60
N TYR A 271 15.18 -21.14 -9.48
CA TYR A 271 14.29 -20.16 -10.10
C TYR A 271 14.50 -18.78 -9.46
N VAL A 272 14.56 -18.69 -8.12
CA VAL A 272 14.83 -17.45 -7.38
C VAL A 272 16.16 -16.83 -7.80
N HIS A 273 17.23 -17.63 -7.92
CA HIS A 273 18.55 -17.17 -8.32
C HIS A 273 18.56 -16.62 -9.75
N SER A 274 17.97 -17.37 -10.69
CA SER A 274 17.83 -16.98 -12.10
C SER A 274 17.02 -15.68 -12.24
N PHE A 275 15.90 -15.57 -11.50
CA PHE A 275 15.07 -14.38 -11.44
C PHE A 275 15.83 -13.16 -10.89
N LYS A 276 16.55 -13.29 -9.78
CA LYS A 276 17.35 -12.20 -9.19
C LYS A 276 18.42 -11.69 -10.16
N SER A 277 19.12 -12.60 -10.84
CA SER A 277 20.12 -12.25 -11.86
C SER A 277 19.51 -11.45 -13.02
N MET A 278 18.36 -11.89 -13.54
CA MET A 278 17.59 -11.13 -14.54
C MET A 278 17.16 -9.77 -14.01
N ALA A 279 16.54 -9.71 -12.83
CA ALA A 279 16.02 -8.47 -12.24
C ALA A 279 17.13 -7.43 -11.98
N ALA A 280 18.28 -7.84 -11.44
CA ALA A 280 19.42 -6.98 -11.23
C ALA A 280 19.99 -6.44 -12.56
N ARG A 281 20.09 -7.29 -13.59
CA ARG A 281 20.53 -6.86 -14.93
C ARG A 281 19.56 -5.84 -15.54
N LEU A 282 18.25 -6.07 -15.44
CA LEU A 282 17.23 -5.13 -15.93
C LEU A 282 17.27 -3.78 -15.18
N LEU A 283 17.40 -3.79 -13.85
CA LEU A 283 17.51 -2.55 -13.06
C LEU A 283 18.77 -1.74 -13.42
N ASN A 284 19.87 -2.40 -13.77
CA ASN A 284 21.08 -1.74 -14.24
C ASN A 284 20.93 -1.23 -15.69
N GLU A 285 20.34 -2.02 -16.59
CA GLU A 285 20.09 -1.65 -18.01
C GLU A 285 19.28 -0.37 -18.16
N TYR A 286 18.30 -0.13 -17.28
CA TYR A 286 17.46 1.07 -17.28
C TYR A 286 17.91 2.17 -16.30
N GLU A 287 19.02 1.99 -15.58
CA GLU A 287 19.49 2.89 -14.51
C GLU A 287 18.38 3.19 -13.47
N LEU A 288 17.77 2.14 -12.91
CA LEU A 288 16.65 2.21 -11.96
C LEU A 288 16.96 1.60 -10.59
N ASN A 289 18.23 1.25 -10.34
CA ASN A 289 18.75 0.67 -9.10
C ASN A 289 18.82 1.65 -7.90
N GLY A 290 18.57 2.94 -8.11
CA GLY A 290 18.72 4.01 -7.12
C GLY A 290 17.67 4.06 -6.01
N LEU A 291 17.45 2.96 -5.28
CA LEU A 291 16.57 2.88 -4.10
C LEU A 291 17.05 3.73 -2.91
N THR A 292 18.33 4.11 -2.88
CA THR A 292 18.94 4.92 -1.81
C THR A 292 18.52 6.40 -1.88
N SER A 293 18.46 7.06 -0.72
CA SER A 293 17.91 8.41 -0.55
C SER A 293 18.78 9.54 -1.10
N GLU A 294 20.03 9.26 -1.46
CA GLU A 294 21.05 10.25 -1.83
C GLU A 294 20.69 11.07 -3.09
N ALA A 295 19.91 10.47 -4.01
CA ALA A 295 19.48 11.13 -5.25
C ALA A 295 18.60 12.38 -5.02
N SER A 296 18.01 12.56 -3.83
CA SER A 296 17.15 13.72 -3.55
C SER A 296 17.93 15.01 -3.27
N ALA A 297 19.21 14.94 -2.92
CA ALA A 297 20.04 16.13 -2.65
C ALA A 297 20.51 16.83 -3.94
N ALA A 298 20.73 16.08 -5.01
CA ALA A 298 21.29 16.61 -6.27
C ALA A 298 20.27 17.35 -7.15
N ALA A 299 18.97 17.07 -7.00
CA ALA A 299 17.92 17.66 -7.84
C ALA A 299 17.50 19.07 -7.40
N VAL A 300 17.62 19.40 -6.11
CA VAL A 300 17.11 20.66 -5.52
C VAL A 300 17.94 21.89 -5.94
N SER A 301 19.19 21.71 -6.38
CA SER A 301 20.07 22.84 -6.77
C SER A 301 19.81 23.42 -8.16
N LYS A 302 18.93 22.80 -8.98
CA LYS A 302 18.75 23.18 -10.40
C LYS A 302 17.40 23.81 -10.77
N ALA A 303 16.46 23.95 -9.83
CA ALA A 303 15.14 24.54 -10.09
C ALA A 303 14.98 25.91 -9.42
N GLY A 304 15.64 26.93 -9.96
CA GLY A 304 15.51 28.32 -9.51
C GLY A 304 14.46 29.11 -10.30
N VAL A 305 13.55 29.77 -9.57
CA VAL A 305 12.84 31.01 -9.93
C VAL A 305 11.95 31.02 -11.20
N ILE A 306 10.62 30.97 -10.99
CA ILE A 306 9.62 31.77 -11.75
C ILE A 306 8.49 32.18 -10.76
N GLU A 307 8.02 33.45 -10.81
CA GLU A 307 7.01 34.03 -9.91
C GLU A 307 5.61 34.22 -10.55
N SER A 308 4.57 34.28 -9.71
CA SER A 308 3.23 34.91 -9.92
C SER A 308 2.28 34.23 -10.95
N VAL A 309 0.93 34.35 -10.95
CA VAL A 309 -0.06 35.36 -10.45
C VAL A 309 -1.36 34.68 -9.92
N THR A 310 -2.20 35.41 -9.17
CA THR A 310 -3.45 35.03 -8.47
C THR A 310 -4.79 35.44 -9.15
N SER A 311 -5.89 34.70 -8.92
CA SER A 311 -7.32 35.17 -8.72
C SER A 311 -8.29 33.96 -8.59
N GLN A 312 -9.10 33.79 -7.52
CA GLN A 312 -10.46 34.35 -7.25
C GLN A 312 -11.60 33.92 -8.21
N GLN A 313 -12.88 33.69 -7.83
CA GLN A 313 -13.58 33.36 -6.56
C GLN A 313 -15.10 33.06 -6.83
N ASN A 314 -15.86 32.55 -5.83
CA ASN A 314 -17.34 32.47 -5.74
C ASN A 314 -18.04 31.47 -6.70
N GLY A 315 -19.22 30.87 -6.46
CA GLY A 315 -20.34 30.99 -5.50
C GLY A 315 -21.63 30.50 -6.23
N THR A 316 -22.80 30.15 -5.68
CA THR A 316 -23.43 30.25 -4.33
C THR A 316 -24.77 29.44 -4.36
N GLN A 317 -25.08 28.58 -3.35
CA GLN A 317 -26.44 28.30 -2.76
C GLN A 317 -27.66 27.81 -3.63
N VAL A 318 -28.85 27.34 -3.16
CA VAL A 318 -29.47 26.76 -1.90
C VAL A 318 -30.89 26.17 -2.22
N GLU A 319 -31.55 25.49 -1.26
CA GLU A 319 -33.00 25.08 -1.18
C GLU A 319 -33.48 23.96 -2.15
N GLY A 320 -34.43 23.06 -1.86
CA GLY A 320 -35.30 22.70 -0.70
C GLY A 320 -36.22 21.51 -1.10
N ALA A 321 -37.21 20.95 -0.35
CA ALA A 321 -37.60 20.96 1.07
C ALA A 321 -38.73 19.91 1.35
N ARG A 322 -39.00 19.59 2.64
CA ARG A 322 -40.24 18.97 3.25
C ARG A 322 -40.62 17.48 3.06
N ASP A 323 -40.67 16.79 4.21
CA ASP A 323 -41.78 16.04 4.87
C ASP A 323 -42.74 15.10 4.10
N HIS A 324 -42.93 13.89 4.67
CA HIS A 324 -44.26 13.35 5.01
C HIS A 324 -44.18 12.26 6.11
N LEU A 325 -45.20 12.21 7.00
CA LEU A 325 -45.38 11.24 8.11
C LEU A 325 -46.07 9.94 7.65
N LEU A 326 -45.94 8.86 8.45
CA LEU A 326 -47.04 8.02 9.03
C LEU A 326 -46.46 6.86 9.87
N SER A 327 -46.74 6.81 11.20
CA SER A 327 -47.63 5.83 11.90
C SER A 327 -47.14 4.35 11.95
N VAL A 328 -46.51 3.82 13.01
CA VAL A 328 -46.98 3.42 14.39
C VAL A 328 -47.49 1.95 14.50
N GLY A 329 -46.98 1.21 15.51
CA GLY A 329 -47.38 -0.15 15.94
C GLY A 329 -46.37 -1.26 15.55
N ASP A 330 -45.91 -2.18 16.40
CA ASP A 330 -46.19 -2.41 17.83
C ASP A 330 -45.02 -3.09 18.60
N LEU A 331 -45.17 -3.09 19.93
CA LEU A 331 -44.28 -3.53 21.02
C LEU A 331 -43.64 -4.94 20.93
N VAL A 332 -42.48 -5.15 21.60
CA VAL A 332 -42.29 -6.10 22.74
C VAL A 332 -40.80 -6.17 23.24
N ALA A 333 -40.61 -5.80 24.53
CA ALA A 333 -39.64 -6.27 25.55
C ALA A 333 -38.10 -6.38 25.31
N PRO A 334 -37.25 -6.26 26.38
CA PRO A 334 -35.83 -5.94 26.23
C PRO A 334 -34.86 -7.14 26.23
N ALA A 335 -33.80 -7.05 25.42
CA ALA A 335 -32.65 -7.94 25.50
C ALA A 335 -31.55 -7.37 26.42
N GLN A 336 -31.05 -8.20 27.35
CA GLN A 336 -30.02 -7.84 28.33
C GLN A 336 -28.64 -7.56 27.68
N PRO A 337 -27.77 -6.74 28.32
CA PRO A 337 -26.45 -6.44 27.77
C PRO A 337 -25.55 -7.68 27.75
N ARG A 338 -25.26 -8.21 26.55
CA ARG A 338 -24.18 -9.18 26.36
C ARG A 338 -22.86 -8.54 26.74
N LYS A 339 -22.19 -9.09 27.76
CA LYS A 339 -20.81 -8.73 28.13
C LYS A 339 -19.91 -8.92 26.91
N LEU A 340 -19.11 -7.91 26.59
CA LEU A 340 -18.00 -8.02 25.63
C LEU A 340 -17.04 -9.13 26.10
N PRO A 341 -16.58 -10.03 25.21
CA PRO A 341 -15.49 -10.93 25.52
C PRO A 341 -14.26 -10.13 25.95
N GLN A 342 -13.62 -10.51 27.06
CA GLN A 342 -12.34 -9.91 27.44
C GLN A 342 -11.29 -10.26 26.37
N PRO A 343 -10.35 -9.35 26.05
CA PRO A 343 -9.28 -9.65 25.12
C PRO A 343 -8.46 -10.83 25.66
N ALA A 344 -8.19 -11.81 24.80
CA ALA A 344 -7.34 -12.95 25.14
C ALA A 344 -5.97 -12.48 25.64
N ALA A 345 -5.43 -13.20 26.63
CA ALA A 345 -4.10 -12.92 27.18
C ALA A 345 -3.04 -12.94 26.06
N PRO A 346 -1.96 -12.14 26.18
CA PRO A 346 -0.89 -12.15 25.19
C PRO A 346 -0.27 -13.54 25.10
N VAL A 347 -0.30 -14.13 23.91
CA VAL A 347 0.36 -15.42 23.64
C VAL A 347 1.87 -15.23 23.81
N SER A 348 2.47 -16.07 24.66
CA SER A 348 3.91 -16.09 24.92
C SER A 348 4.68 -16.50 23.67
N GLY A 349 5.70 -15.70 23.31
CA GLY A 349 6.38 -15.80 22.02
C GLY A 349 7.50 -16.84 21.95
N GLU A 350 7.16 -18.14 22.01
CA GLU A 350 8.12 -19.24 21.79
C GLU A 350 7.71 -20.26 20.71
N GLU A 351 6.52 -20.16 20.10
CA GLU A 351 6.14 -20.97 18.93
C GLU A 351 6.13 -20.16 17.62
N LEU A 352 7.32 -19.75 17.15
CA LEU A 352 7.55 -19.27 15.76
C LEU A 352 9.06 -19.05 15.49
N MET A 353 9.79 -20.10 15.14
CA MET A 353 11.10 -20.13 14.43
C MET A 353 11.47 -21.61 14.22
N PRO A 354 11.96 -22.04 13.03
CA PRO A 354 13.37 -21.81 12.70
C PRO A 354 13.64 -21.33 11.26
N ASP A 355 14.93 -21.04 11.02
CA ASP A 355 15.63 -20.74 9.77
C ASP A 355 15.17 -19.50 8.97
N ILE A 356 15.65 -18.37 9.50
CA ILE A 356 15.72 -17.08 8.83
C ILE A 356 16.86 -17.11 7.81
N GLU A 357 16.53 -17.32 6.54
CA GLU A 357 17.31 -16.75 5.44
C GLU A 357 16.39 -16.24 4.32
N GLN A 358 16.84 -15.20 3.62
CA GLN A 358 16.22 -14.64 2.41
C GLN A 358 14.74 -14.19 2.51
N LEU A 359 14.44 -13.18 3.34
CA LEU A 359 13.58 -12.09 2.84
C LEU A 359 14.45 -11.22 1.93
N SER A 360 14.09 -11.13 0.65
CA SER A 360 14.94 -10.57 -0.41
C SER A 360 15.00 -9.05 -0.43
N PHE A 361 15.91 -8.49 0.37
CA PHE A 361 16.70 -7.28 0.07
C PHE A 361 18.08 -7.54 0.70
N PRO A 362 19.21 -7.51 -0.04
CA PRO A 362 19.42 -6.82 -1.31
C PRO A 362 19.24 -7.70 -2.56
N PHE A 363 18.57 -7.11 -3.55
CA PHE A 363 18.33 -7.56 -4.93
C PHE A 363 17.71 -8.98 -5.08
#